data_AF-A0AAD1WXT5-F1
#
_entry.id   AF-A0AAD1WXT5-F1
#
_cell.length_a   1.000
_cell.length_b   1.000
_cell.length_c   1.000
_cell.angle_alpha   90.00
_cell.angle_beta   90.00
_cell.angle_gamma   90.00
#
_symmetry.space_group_name_H-M   'P 1'
#
loop_
_entity.id
_entity.type
_entity.pdbx_description
1 polymer ?
#
loop_
_entity_poly.entity_id
_entity_poly.type
_entity_poly.pdbx_seq_one_letter_code
_entity_poly.pdbx_strand_id
1 'polypeptide(L)'
;MDEFLSTPQHLRGTRGADKMAPSSPSTSSVAGSISDAPSSDALTQMSIDLAAISANMLTRGDKTALVSELRSVIREEIAAVRRDLTALEQRVDDLEEYRLHATHHQQAADLATARQGNILFEMRRQVEDLDNRGRRNNIRVRGLPEADDESPRELLMGLFAQLLGDYAPPEIPMQ
;
A
#
# COMPACT_ATOMS: atom_id res chain seq x y z
N MET A 1 15.68 6.84 -15.66
CA MET A 1 14.46 6.91 -16.49
C MET A 1 14.03 5.48 -16.67
N ASP A 2 13.25 4.98 -15.71
CA ASP A 2 12.73 3.62 -15.72
C ASP A 2 11.21 3.70 -15.62
N GLU A 3 10.58 3.21 -16.68
CA GLU A 3 9.16 2.92 -16.79
C GLU A 3 8.83 1.72 -15.91
N PHE A 4 8.17 1.94 -14.79
CA PHE A 4 7.39 0.90 -14.13
C PHE A 4 6.24 1.59 -13.40
N LEU A 5 5.02 1.46 -13.96
CA LEU A 5 3.75 1.18 -13.27
C LEU A 5 2.59 1.26 -14.29
N SER A 6 2.42 0.15 -15.01
CA SER A 6 1.14 -0.38 -15.51
C SER A 6 0.48 -1.11 -14.32
N THR A 7 -0.82 -1.21 -14.04
CA THR A 7 -2.07 -1.17 -14.83
C THR A 7 -3.27 -0.97 -13.82
N PRO A 8 -4.57 -1.19 -14.13
CA PRO A 8 -5.64 -0.21 -13.95
C PRO A 8 -6.70 -0.57 -12.88
N GLN A 9 -7.63 0.33 -12.57
CA GLN A 9 -8.92 -0.07 -11.97
C GLN A 9 -10.11 0.54 -12.72
N HIS A 10 -10.72 -0.31 -13.54
CA HIS A 10 -12.10 -0.23 -14.00
C HIS A 10 -13.02 -0.81 -12.91
N LEU A 11 -14.14 -0.13 -12.62
CA LEU A 11 -15.51 -0.67 -12.48
C LEU A 11 -16.36 0.30 -11.64
N ARG A 12 -16.88 1.35 -12.28
CA ARG A 12 -17.95 2.18 -11.72
C ARG A 12 -19.27 1.61 -12.22
N GLY A 13 -19.92 0.83 -11.38
CA GLY A 13 -21.21 0.21 -11.67
C GLY A 13 -22.30 1.26 -11.93
N THR A 14 -22.92 1.15 -13.10
CA THR A 14 -24.11 1.86 -13.53
C THR A 14 -25.33 1.32 -12.80
N ARG A 15 -25.99 2.12 -11.95
CA ARG A 15 -27.36 1.82 -11.49
C ARG A 15 -28.34 2.32 -12.53
N GLY A 16 -28.72 1.42 -13.44
CA GLY A 16 -29.95 1.54 -14.21
C GLY A 16 -31.14 1.34 -13.28
N ALA A 17 -32.01 2.34 -13.19
CA ALA A 17 -33.35 2.20 -12.65
C ALA A 17 -34.30 2.12 -13.84
N ASP A 18 -34.69 0.90 -14.17
CA ASP A 18 -35.65 0.61 -15.23
C ASP A 18 -37.04 1.11 -14.85
N LYS A 19 -37.61 1.84 -15.81
CA LYS A 19 -39.03 2.07 -16.01
C LYS A 19 -39.75 0.72 -16.11
N MET A 20 -40.84 0.52 -15.38
CA MET A 20 -42.03 -0.17 -15.88
C MET A 20 -43.26 0.23 -15.04
N ALA A 21 -44.23 0.88 -15.68
CA ALA A 21 -45.64 0.79 -15.31
C ALA A 21 -46.28 -0.31 -16.18
N PRO A 22 -47.40 -0.92 -15.75
CA PRO A 22 -48.63 -0.53 -16.44
C PRO A 22 -49.90 -0.49 -15.57
N SER A 23 -50.87 0.18 -16.17
CA SER A 23 -52.23 0.53 -15.78
C SER A 23 -53.27 -0.60 -15.79
N SER A 24 -54.22 -0.50 -14.85
CA SER A 24 -55.68 -0.77 -14.94
C SER A 24 -56.18 -2.22 -15.14
N PRO A 25 -57.33 -2.63 -14.54
CA PRO A 25 -58.64 -2.23 -15.09
C PRO A 25 -59.72 -1.88 -14.06
N SER A 26 -60.57 -0.93 -14.46
CA SER A 26 -61.90 -0.70 -13.92
C SER A 26 -62.82 -1.86 -14.32
N THR A 27 -63.58 -2.43 -13.38
CA THR A 27 -64.74 -3.30 -13.70
C THR A 27 -65.93 -2.97 -12.80
N SER A 28 -66.94 -2.40 -13.45
CA SER A 28 -68.39 -2.53 -13.26
C SER A 28 -68.96 -3.26 -12.04
N SER A 29 -69.84 -2.54 -11.33
CA SER A 29 -71.24 -2.90 -11.02
C SER A 29 -71.65 -4.37 -11.18
N VAL A 30 -72.00 -5.01 -10.06
CA VAL A 30 -73.12 -5.97 -9.98
C VAL A 30 -73.86 -5.77 -8.66
N ALA A 31 -75.01 -5.10 -8.72
CA ALA A 31 -76.06 -5.24 -7.73
C ALA A 31 -76.70 -6.63 -7.92
N GLY A 32 -76.45 -7.53 -6.97
CA GLY A 32 -77.00 -8.88 -6.95
C GLY A 32 -77.52 -9.20 -5.56
N SER A 33 -78.82 -8.95 -5.36
CA SER A 33 -79.60 -9.44 -4.23
C SER A 33 -79.66 -10.97 -4.32
N ILE A 34 -79.03 -11.67 -3.37
CA ILE A 34 -79.31 -13.09 -3.13
C ILE A 34 -79.39 -13.28 -1.62
N SER A 35 -80.60 -13.09 -1.11
CA SER A 35 -81.02 -13.60 0.19
C SER A 35 -81.09 -15.12 0.08
N ASP A 36 -79.97 -15.80 0.34
CA ASP A 36 -79.98 -17.24 0.60
C ASP A 36 -79.37 -17.46 1.97
N ALA A 37 -80.22 -17.86 2.91
CA ALA A 37 -79.78 -18.17 4.26
C ALA A 37 -78.80 -19.34 4.18
N PRO A 38 -77.59 -19.23 4.77
CA PRO A 38 -76.62 -20.31 4.72
C PRO A 38 -77.25 -21.55 5.34
N SER A 39 -77.24 -22.66 4.59
CA SER A 39 -77.63 -23.96 5.12
C SER A 39 -76.78 -24.28 6.35
N SER A 40 -77.40 -24.95 7.34
CA SER A 40 -76.77 -25.27 8.62
C SER A 40 -75.37 -25.89 8.48
N ASP A 41 -75.15 -26.70 7.45
CA ASP A 41 -73.88 -27.39 7.17
C ASP A 41 -72.76 -26.44 6.69
N ALA A 42 -73.08 -25.38 5.95
CA ALA A 42 -72.10 -24.39 5.53
C ALA A 42 -71.61 -23.52 6.70
N LEU A 43 -72.51 -23.21 7.65
CA LEU A 43 -72.17 -22.51 8.89
C LEU A 43 -71.30 -23.36 9.83
N THR A 44 -71.56 -24.67 9.93
CA THR A 44 -70.67 -25.58 10.67
C THR A 44 -69.32 -25.71 9.98
N GLN A 45 -69.25 -25.80 8.66
CA GLN A 45 -67.97 -25.85 7.94
C GLN A 45 -67.14 -24.56 8.13
N MET A 46 -67.77 -23.38 8.02
CA MET A 46 -67.11 -22.09 8.24
C MET A 46 -66.64 -21.89 9.69
N SER A 47 -67.39 -22.41 10.66
CA SER A 47 -67.01 -22.35 12.08
C SER A 47 -65.88 -23.33 12.41
N ILE A 48 -65.83 -24.50 11.76
CA ILE A 48 -64.70 -25.43 11.82
C ILE A 48 -63.45 -24.80 11.19
N ASP A 49 -63.58 -24.15 10.03
CA ASP A 49 -62.47 -23.47 9.37
C ASP A 49 -61.98 -22.26 10.17
N LEU A 50 -62.86 -21.48 10.80
CA LEU A 50 -62.48 -20.39 11.72
C LEU A 50 -61.84 -20.90 13.00
N ALA A 51 -62.31 -22.03 13.54
CA ALA A 51 -61.66 -22.70 14.67
C ALA A 51 -60.26 -23.19 14.30
N ALA A 52 -60.08 -23.76 13.11
CA ALA A 52 -58.78 -24.20 12.60
C ALA A 52 -57.83 -23.00 12.31
N ILE A 53 -58.35 -21.92 11.75
CA ILE A 53 -57.58 -20.68 11.50
C ILE A 53 -57.19 -20.02 12.83
N SER A 54 -58.09 -19.98 13.83
CA SER A 54 -57.79 -19.43 15.15
C SER A 54 -56.82 -20.31 15.95
N ALA A 55 -56.86 -21.64 15.77
CA ALA A 55 -55.88 -22.57 16.33
C ALA A 55 -54.49 -22.43 15.68
N ASN A 56 -54.44 -22.04 14.40
CA ASN A 56 -53.20 -21.77 13.66
C ASN A 56 -52.73 -20.31 13.75
N MET A 57 -53.50 -19.42 14.36
CA MET A 57 -53.09 -18.05 14.59
C MET A 57 -52.10 -18.00 15.74
N LEU A 58 -50.94 -17.39 15.47
CA LEU A 58 -49.93 -17.11 16.47
C LEU A 58 -50.58 -16.41 17.67
N THR A 59 -50.55 -17.08 18.82
CA THR A 59 -51.21 -16.57 20.02
C THR A 59 -50.51 -15.30 20.49
N ARG A 60 -51.17 -14.51 21.35
CA ARG A 60 -50.55 -13.33 21.95
C ARG A 60 -49.24 -13.68 22.69
N GLY A 61 -49.17 -14.89 23.28
CA GLY A 61 -47.99 -15.43 23.93
C GLY A 61 -46.82 -15.65 22.97
N ASP A 62 -47.08 -16.26 21.81
CA ASP A 62 -46.06 -16.54 20.80
C ASP A 62 -45.44 -15.26 20.24
N LYS A 63 -46.25 -14.22 20.01
CA LYS A 63 -45.75 -12.90 19.58
C LYS A 63 -44.82 -12.30 20.63
N THR A 64 -45.18 -12.41 21.91
CA THR A 64 -44.31 -11.91 23.00
C THR A 64 -43.04 -12.74 23.16
N ALA A 65 -43.10 -14.06 22.92
CA ALA A 65 -41.94 -14.95 22.94
C ALA A 65 -40.95 -14.59 21.83
N LEU A 66 -41.43 -14.44 20.58
CA LEU A 66 -40.62 -14.00 19.44
C LEU A 66 -39.98 -12.63 19.67
N VAL A 67 -40.72 -11.67 20.20
CA VAL A 67 -40.16 -10.35 20.52
C VAL A 67 -39.10 -10.45 21.62
N SER A 68 -39.29 -11.31 22.62
CA SER A 68 -38.31 -11.54 23.68
C SER A 68 -37.04 -12.19 23.14
N GLU A 69 -37.19 -13.20 22.29
CA GLU A 69 -36.09 -13.90 21.61
C GLU A 69 -35.30 -12.94 20.71
N LEU A 70 -35.99 -12.19 19.85
CA LEU A 70 -35.36 -11.19 19.00
C LEU A 70 -34.60 -10.14 19.81
N ARG A 71 -35.18 -9.67 20.93
CA ARG A 71 -34.48 -8.76 21.86
C ARG A 71 -33.26 -9.42 22.51
N SER A 72 -33.27 -10.72 22.74
CA SER A 72 -32.13 -11.46 23.26
C SER A 72 -31.01 -11.52 22.24
N VAL A 73 -31.32 -11.95 21.02
CA VAL A 73 -30.37 -12.02 19.90
C VAL A 73 -29.76 -10.64 19.63
N ILE A 74 -30.58 -9.59 19.54
CA ILE A 74 -30.08 -8.22 19.33
C ILE A 74 -29.13 -7.79 20.45
N ARG A 75 -29.42 -8.13 21.70
CA ARG A 75 -28.53 -7.80 22.83
C ARG A 75 -27.20 -8.55 22.75
N GLU A 76 -27.25 -9.81 22.36
CA GLU A 76 -26.06 -10.64 22.18
C GLU A 76 -25.18 -10.12 21.03
N GLU A 77 -25.79 -9.82 19.89
CA GLU A 77 -25.12 -9.22 18.73
C GLU A 77 -24.51 -7.84 19.05
N ILE A 78 -25.25 -6.98 19.77
CA ILE A 78 -24.71 -5.69 20.23
C ILE A 78 -23.51 -5.92 21.16
N ALA A 79 -23.57 -6.92 22.04
CA ALA A 79 -22.45 -7.24 22.93
C ALA A 79 -21.25 -7.79 22.15
N ALA A 80 -21.48 -8.59 21.10
CA ALA A 80 -20.43 -9.07 20.20
C ALA A 80 -19.76 -7.94 19.45
N VAL A 81 -20.54 -7.07 18.79
CA VAL A 81 -20.02 -5.90 18.08
C VAL A 81 -19.22 -4.99 19.01
N ARG A 82 -19.67 -4.79 20.26
CA ARG A 82 -18.91 -3.99 21.24
C ARG A 82 -17.56 -4.62 21.58
N ARG A 83 -17.48 -5.94 21.73
CA ARG A 83 -16.20 -6.64 21.96
C ARG A 83 -15.27 -6.48 20.77
N ASP A 84 -15.80 -6.65 19.56
CA ASP A 84 -15.02 -6.50 18.34
C ASP A 84 -14.51 -5.07 18.16
N LEU A 85 -15.32 -4.05 18.48
CA LEU A 85 -14.89 -2.66 18.49
C LEU A 85 -13.74 -2.42 19.47
N THR A 86 -13.85 -2.90 20.71
CA THR A 86 -12.77 -2.75 21.70
C THR A 86 -11.49 -3.47 21.28
N ALA A 87 -11.61 -4.64 20.63
CA ALA A 87 -10.46 -5.36 20.11
C ALA A 87 -9.82 -4.63 18.91
N LEU A 88 -10.64 -3.97 18.08
CA LEU A 88 -10.16 -3.16 16.97
C LEU A 88 -9.43 -1.91 17.47
N GLU A 89 -9.98 -1.23 18.49
CA GLU A 89 -9.34 -0.07 19.14
C GLU A 89 -7.94 -0.43 19.64
N GLN A 90 -7.81 -1.53 20.40
CA GLN A 90 -6.50 -2.00 20.87
C GLN A 90 -5.53 -2.29 19.73
N ARG A 91 -6.00 -2.95 18.66
CA ARG A 91 -5.16 -3.23 17.50
C ARG A 91 -4.72 -1.96 16.76
N VAL A 92 -5.55 -0.92 16.76
CA VAL A 92 -5.19 0.37 16.17
C VAL A 92 -4.11 1.04 17.03
N ASP A 93 -4.28 1.05 18.35
CA ASP A 93 -3.29 1.61 19.28
C ASP A 93 -1.93 0.90 19.13
N ASP A 94 -1.91 -0.43 19.08
CA ASP A 94 -0.70 -1.23 18.87
C ASP A 94 -0.01 -0.89 17.52
N LEU A 95 -0.80 -0.71 16.46
CA LEU A 95 -0.29 -0.36 15.13
C LEU A 95 0.26 1.07 15.08
N GLU A 96 -0.37 2.01 15.79
CA GLU A 96 0.11 3.38 15.90
C GLU A 96 1.43 3.46 16.66
N GLU A 97 1.55 2.73 17.78
CA GLU A 97 2.80 2.62 18.53
C GLU A 97 3.91 2.00 17.67
N TYR A 98 3.61 0.87 17.00
CA TYR A 98 4.56 0.22 16.10
C TYR A 98 5.01 1.15 14.96
N ARG A 99 4.08 1.89 14.36
CA ARG A 99 4.37 2.87 13.31
C ARG A 99 5.30 3.98 13.82
N LEU A 100 5.07 4.47 15.03
CA LEU A 100 5.90 5.50 15.64
C LEU A 100 7.35 5.00 15.83
N HIS A 101 7.51 3.78 16.36
CA HIS A 101 8.82 3.15 16.49
C HIS A 101 9.51 2.94 15.15
N ALA A 102 8.80 2.39 14.16
CA ALA A 102 9.35 2.17 12.83
C ALA A 102 9.80 3.49 12.18
N THR A 103 9.03 4.56 12.33
CA THR A 103 9.37 5.89 11.81
C THR A 103 10.62 6.45 12.47
N HIS A 104 10.75 6.32 13.79
CA HIS A 104 11.93 6.76 14.51
C HIS A 104 13.19 5.99 14.10
N HIS A 105 13.07 4.66 13.94
CA HIS A 105 14.18 3.83 13.45
C HIS A 105 14.59 4.20 12.02
N GLN A 106 13.62 4.44 11.14
CA GLN A 106 13.89 4.87 9.77
C GLN A 106 14.66 6.20 9.75
N GLN A 107 14.22 7.20 10.51
CA GLN A 107 14.90 8.50 10.59
C GLN A 107 16.33 8.36 11.12
N ALA A 108 16.55 7.53 12.14
CA ALA A 108 17.88 7.26 12.66
C ALA A 108 18.78 6.59 11.61
N ALA A 109 18.25 5.63 10.85
CA ALA A 109 18.97 4.95 9.78
C ALA A 109 19.30 5.91 8.62
N ASP A 110 18.38 6.78 8.23
CA ASP A 110 18.60 7.77 7.17
C ASP A 110 19.72 8.76 7.56
N LEU A 111 19.70 9.25 8.81
CA LEU A 111 20.76 10.10 9.34
C LEU A 111 22.12 9.39 9.39
N ALA A 112 22.14 8.12 9.80
CA ALA A 112 23.37 7.33 9.82
C ALA A 112 23.93 7.11 8.41
N THR A 113 23.06 6.80 7.45
CA THR A 113 23.42 6.61 6.03
C THR A 113 23.98 7.90 5.43
N ALA A 114 23.33 9.03 5.68
CA ALA A 114 23.82 10.34 5.23
C ALA A 114 25.21 10.67 5.81
N ARG A 115 25.42 10.40 7.11
CA ARG A 115 26.73 10.59 7.76
C ARG A 115 27.80 9.70 7.13
N GLN A 116 27.50 8.42 6.91
CA GLN A 116 28.43 7.48 6.27
C GLN A 116 28.77 7.92 4.84
N GLY A 117 27.78 8.39 4.08
CA GLY A 117 27.99 8.95 2.74
C GLY A 117 28.96 10.12 2.75
N ASN A 118 28.81 11.05 3.70
CA ASN A 118 29.72 12.19 3.84
C ASN A 118 31.15 11.75 4.20
N ILE A 119 31.29 10.80 5.13
CA ILE A 119 32.61 10.28 5.52
C ILE A 119 33.30 9.62 4.32
N LEU A 120 32.57 8.77 3.56
CA LEU A 120 33.13 8.12 2.37
C LEU A 120 33.54 9.13 1.31
N PHE A 121 32.74 10.19 1.11
CA PHE A 121 33.07 11.27 0.19
C PHE A 121 34.36 11.99 0.60
N GLU A 122 34.49 12.34 1.89
CA GLU A 122 35.69 13.00 2.41
C GLU A 122 36.93 12.11 2.30
N MET A 123 36.82 10.83 2.66
CA MET A 123 37.91 9.87 2.52
C MET A 123 38.34 9.73 1.06
N ARG A 124 37.39 9.62 0.13
CA ARG A 124 37.70 9.55 -1.31
C ARG A 124 38.45 10.78 -1.79
N ARG A 125 38.01 11.98 -1.37
CA ARG A 125 38.66 13.24 -1.70
C ARG A 125 40.09 13.30 -1.14
N GLN A 126 40.31 12.83 0.08
CA GLN A 126 41.65 12.79 0.68
C GLN A 126 42.58 11.81 -0.07
N VAL A 127 42.08 10.63 -0.44
CA VAL A 127 42.85 9.65 -1.23
C VAL A 127 43.25 10.25 -2.59
N GLU A 128 42.32 10.94 -3.25
CA GLU A 128 42.59 11.59 -4.53
C GLU A 128 43.65 12.71 -4.39
N ASP A 129 43.57 13.54 -3.35
CA ASP A 129 44.58 14.57 -3.09
C ASP A 129 45.96 13.96 -2.82
N LEU A 130 46.03 12.86 -2.04
CA LEU A 130 47.28 12.16 -1.77
C LEU A 130 47.88 11.53 -3.04
N ASP A 131 47.07 10.90 -3.87
CA ASP A 131 47.52 10.31 -5.15
C ASP A 131 48.01 11.41 -6.11
N ASN A 132 47.31 12.54 -6.18
CA ASN A 132 47.72 13.70 -6.97
C ASN A 132 49.05 14.29 -6.48
N ARG A 133 49.24 14.44 -5.16
CA ARG A 133 50.51 14.91 -4.58
C ARG A 133 51.64 13.92 -4.83
N GLY A 134 51.38 12.62 -4.68
CA GLY A 134 52.35 11.56 -4.93
C GLY A 134 52.80 11.49 -6.40
N ARG A 135 51.91 11.86 -7.34
CA ARG A 135 52.19 11.88 -8.78
C ARG A 135 52.73 13.21 -9.31
N ARG A 136 52.70 14.29 -8.51
CA ARG A 136 52.99 15.65 -8.97
C ARG A 136 54.36 15.79 -9.64
N ASN A 137 55.34 15.01 -9.19
CA ASN A 137 56.70 15.03 -9.71
C ASN A 137 57.03 13.81 -10.60
N ASN A 138 56.04 12.96 -10.89
CA ASN A 138 56.23 11.76 -11.70
C ASN A 138 55.86 12.06 -13.15
N ILE A 139 56.84 12.00 -14.05
CA ILE A 139 56.62 12.13 -15.48
C ILE A 139 56.44 10.73 -16.07
N ARG A 140 55.39 10.52 -16.87
CA ARG A 140 55.17 9.27 -17.61
C ARG A 140 55.58 9.47 -19.06
N VAL A 141 56.68 8.83 -19.48
CA VAL A 141 57.13 8.81 -20.88
C VAL A 141 56.56 7.54 -21.54
N ARG A 142 55.89 7.70 -22.68
CA ARG A 142 55.28 6.60 -23.45
C ARG A 142 55.93 6.50 -24.83
N GLY A 143 55.98 5.29 -25.39
CA GLY A 143 56.52 5.06 -26.74
C GLY A 143 58.04 4.97 -26.80
N LEU A 144 58.70 4.67 -25.67
CA LEU A 144 60.12 4.33 -25.68
C LEU A 144 60.29 2.92 -26.27
N PRO A 145 61.22 2.71 -27.21
CA PRO A 145 61.56 1.37 -27.68
C PRO A 145 62.13 0.56 -26.51
N GLU A 146 61.72 -0.70 -26.40
CA GLU A 146 62.31 -1.64 -25.45
C GLU A 146 63.72 -1.98 -25.98
N ALA A 147 64.75 -1.29 -25.47
CA ALA A 147 66.14 -1.59 -25.76
C ALA A 147 66.70 -2.44 -24.61
N ASP A 148 67.36 -3.56 -24.94
CA ASP A 148 67.73 -4.57 -23.95
C ASP A 148 68.96 -4.18 -23.09
N ASP A 149 69.78 -3.20 -23.53
CA ASP A 149 71.10 -2.93 -22.92
C ASP A 149 71.33 -1.49 -22.43
N GLU A 150 70.45 -0.52 -22.71
CA GLU A 150 70.63 0.87 -22.26
C GLU A 150 69.90 1.15 -20.95
N SER A 151 70.58 1.84 -20.01
CA SER A 151 69.93 2.24 -18.77
C SER A 151 68.84 3.29 -19.09
N PRO A 152 67.61 3.17 -18.52
CA PRO A 152 66.53 4.13 -18.78
C PRO A 152 66.92 5.59 -18.49
N ARG A 153 67.89 5.78 -17.60
CA ARG A 153 68.45 7.08 -17.26
C ARG A 153 69.23 7.70 -18.41
N GLU A 154 70.09 6.94 -19.07
CA GLU A 154 70.92 7.43 -20.19
C GLU A 154 70.06 7.82 -21.37
N LEU A 155 69.07 6.98 -21.71
CA LEU A 155 68.11 7.28 -22.77
C LEU A 155 67.31 8.55 -22.47
N LEU A 156 66.83 8.71 -21.22
CA LEU A 156 66.13 9.93 -20.81
C LEU A 156 67.04 11.16 -20.86
N MET A 157 68.30 11.06 -20.42
CA MET A 157 69.25 12.18 -20.48
C MET A 157 69.57 12.59 -21.93
N GLY A 158 69.76 11.62 -22.83
CA GLY A 158 69.96 11.89 -24.26
C GLY A 158 68.74 12.56 -24.89
N LEU A 159 67.54 12.08 -24.58
CA LEU A 159 66.28 12.65 -25.07
C LEU A 159 66.06 14.07 -24.52
N PHE A 160 66.36 14.32 -23.24
CA PHE A 160 66.29 15.66 -22.67
C PHE A 160 67.32 16.61 -23.28
N ALA A 161 68.57 16.18 -23.48
CA ALA A 161 69.59 16.99 -24.14
C ALA A 161 69.19 17.35 -25.58
N GLN A 162 68.58 16.40 -26.30
CA GLN A 162 68.10 16.63 -27.66
C GLN A 162 66.90 17.60 -27.72
N LEU A 163 65.96 17.52 -26.77
CA LEU A 163 64.75 18.37 -26.75
C LEU A 163 64.99 19.77 -26.16
N LEU A 164 65.79 19.88 -25.11
CA LEU A 164 66.01 21.13 -24.36
C LEU A 164 67.25 21.90 -24.83
N GLY A 165 68.10 21.29 -25.66
CA GLY A 165 69.41 21.83 -26.07
C GLY A 165 70.46 21.75 -24.96
N ASP A 166 71.57 22.47 -25.11
CA ASP A 166 72.62 22.65 -24.08
C ASP A 166 72.10 23.51 -22.91
N TYR A 167 71.02 23.07 -22.28
CA TYR A 167 70.48 23.69 -21.08
C TYR A 167 71.37 23.30 -19.91
N ALA A 168 72.38 24.12 -19.61
CA ALA A 168 73.16 23.99 -18.40
C ALA A 168 72.21 24.17 -17.19
N PRO A 169 71.99 23.12 -16.37
CA PRO A 169 71.09 23.25 -15.24
C PRO A 169 71.64 24.32 -14.28
N PRO A 170 70.81 25.26 -13.80
CA PRO A 170 71.26 26.21 -12.80
C PRO A 170 71.70 25.45 -11.54
N GLU A 171 72.85 25.80 -10.97
CA GLU A 171 73.30 25.25 -9.69
C GLU A 171 72.26 25.56 -8.62
N ILE A 172 71.52 24.55 -8.18
CA ILE A 172 70.58 24.69 -7.06
C ILE A 172 71.39 24.47 -5.78
N PRO A 173 71.58 25.50 -4.92
CA PRO A 173 72.27 25.31 -3.66
C PRO A 173 71.49 24.31 -2.80
N MET A 174 72.12 23.19 -2.45
CA MET A 174 71.57 22.27 -1.47
C MET A 174 71.56 22.96 -0.10
N GLN A 175 70.36 23.22 0.44
CA GLN A 175 70.14 23.56 1.85
C GLN A 175 69.92 22.31 2.68
#